data_AF-A0A7L9C965-F1
#
_entry.id   AF-A0A7L9C965-F1
#
_cell.length_a   1.000
_cell.length_b   1.000
_cell.length_c   1.000
_cell.angle_alpha   90.00
_cell.angle_beta   90.00
_cell.angle_gamma   90.00
#
_symmetry.space_group_name_H-M   'P 1'
#
loop_
_entity.id
_entity.type
_entity.pdbx_description
1 polymer ?
#
loop_
_entity_poly.entity_id
_entity_poly.type
_entity_poly.pdbx_seq_one_letter_code
_entity_poly.pdbx_strand_id
1 'polypeptide(L)'
;MKKETMGFKGGFHLLDAYPLSVCNIIDEISSDSTPETFQFPVFGQKIKHVIVNLCPTEPWALPNWVILKHKTIVFLNMIKEIQKTYFSDARLYLAITEKEDRVVEEARNFAGGEDWIRVFSLSAKYPQDDPVILTKIVLGMDVNFGQDTKPFGILILDPQTISAMHEQGIMRKDVTSRYLALSGTGLRENEIIHVELGTSVEKILKNKVREAVTFRVFINGPLRGKEITDFSQKIDWSVNNIVVLEEKNRKALFPMFKADELAFTTNLIGESRRCVYCNFCDDICPVDLEPALYYHSYVRGEKHKARLYNMGKCIECGLCSFICPSKLELQKIIIECKALGKHE
;
A
#
# COMPACT_ATOMS: atom_id res chain seq x y z
N MET A 1 28.07 6.70 12.70
CA MET A 1 27.17 5.58 13.06
C MET A 1 26.44 5.16 11.79
N LYS A 2 26.61 3.93 11.30
CA LYS A 2 25.80 3.43 10.18
C LYS A 2 24.34 3.42 10.66
N LYS A 3 23.43 4.07 9.92
CA LYS A 3 21.99 3.85 10.11
C LYS A 3 21.78 2.35 9.89
N GLU A 4 21.50 1.58 10.94
CA GLU A 4 20.98 0.23 10.79
C GLU A 4 19.56 0.37 10.24
N THR A 5 19.43 0.35 8.92
CA THR A 5 18.12 0.38 8.28
C THR A 5 17.41 -0.94 8.57
N MET A 6 16.32 -0.89 9.35
CA MET A 6 15.49 -2.05 9.61
C MET A 6 14.63 -2.36 8.39
N GLY A 7 14.60 -3.63 7.97
CA GLY A 7 13.87 -4.10 6.79
C GLY A 7 13.83 -5.63 6.69
N PHE A 8 13.21 -6.14 5.64
CA PHE A 8 13.10 -7.57 5.33
C PHE A 8 13.95 -7.92 4.08
N LYS A 9 14.19 -9.22 3.87
CA LYS A 9 14.93 -9.74 2.71
C LYS A 9 14.02 -9.76 1.47
N GLY A 10 14.55 -9.43 0.28
CA GLY A 10 13.72 -9.25 -0.92
C GLY A 10 12.98 -7.90 -0.93
N GLY A 11 12.01 -7.68 -1.82
CA GLY A 11 11.35 -6.38 -2.03
C GLY A 11 12.07 -5.45 -3.00
N PHE A 12 11.44 -4.33 -3.39
CA PHE A 12 11.99 -3.42 -4.40
C PHE A 12 11.74 -1.94 -4.07
N HIS A 13 12.66 -1.05 -4.45
CA HIS A 13 12.53 0.40 -4.22
C HIS A 13 11.65 1.06 -5.30
N LEU A 14 10.36 0.74 -5.29
CA LEU A 14 9.43 1.19 -6.33
C LEU A 14 9.16 2.70 -6.29
N LEU A 15 9.27 3.35 -5.14
CA LEU A 15 9.08 4.80 -5.03
C LEU A 15 10.15 5.62 -5.76
N ASP A 16 11.35 5.08 -5.95
CA ASP A 16 12.39 5.77 -6.72
C ASP A 16 12.10 5.71 -8.22
N ALA A 17 11.50 4.61 -8.68
CA ALA A 17 11.13 4.42 -10.07
C ALA A 17 9.79 5.10 -10.42
N TYR A 18 8.85 5.14 -9.48
CA TYR A 18 7.49 5.67 -9.66
C TYR A 18 7.11 6.64 -8.53
N PRO A 19 7.83 7.76 -8.40
CA PRO A 19 7.47 8.77 -7.42
C PRO A 19 6.16 9.45 -7.82
N LEU A 20 5.37 9.84 -6.83
CA LEU A 20 4.38 10.88 -7.03
C LEU A 20 5.11 12.24 -7.03
N SER A 21 5.64 12.63 -8.20
CA SER A 21 6.34 13.91 -8.40
C SER A 21 5.37 15.10 -8.23
N VAL A 22 5.88 16.34 -8.15
CA VAL A 22 5.10 17.59 -7.99
C VAL A 22 3.77 17.52 -8.75
N CYS A 23 2.69 17.37 -7.99
CA CYS A 23 1.32 17.21 -8.48
C CYS A 23 0.52 18.47 -8.11
N ASN A 24 -0.42 18.85 -8.96
CA ASN A 24 -1.44 19.83 -8.59
C ASN A 24 -2.23 19.28 -7.39
N ILE A 25 -2.43 20.12 -6.37
CA ILE A 25 -3.34 19.82 -5.27
C ILE A 25 -4.69 20.42 -5.66
N ILE A 26 -5.70 19.57 -5.82
CA ILE A 26 -7.07 20.00 -6.08
C ILE A 26 -7.82 19.97 -4.76
N ASP A 27 -8.22 21.16 -4.32
CA ASP A 27 -8.65 21.40 -2.94
C ASP A 27 -10.03 20.83 -2.59
N GLU A 28 -10.90 20.50 -3.57
CA GLU A 28 -12.13 19.78 -3.26
C GLU A 28 -12.85 19.15 -4.47
N ILE A 29 -13.16 17.85 -4.37
CA ILE A 29 -14.15 17.18 -5.21
C ILE A 29 -15.30 16.77 -4.30
N SER A 30 -16.46 17.40 -4.48
CA SER A 30 -17.66 17.12 -3.69
C SER A 30 -18.41 15.88 -4.17
N SER A 31 -19.10 15.22 -3.26
CA SER A 31 -20.05 14.15 -3.49
C SER A 31 -21.39 14.71 -4.00
N ASP A 32 -22.10 13.93 -4.83
CA ASP A 32 -23.46 14.28 -5.29
C ASP A 32 -24.54 14.01 -4.23
N SER A 33 -24.21 13.21 -3.22
CA SER A 33 -25.06 12.90 -2.06
C SER A 33 -24.43 13.45 -0.78
N THR A 34 -25.19 13.47 0.33
CA THR A 34 -24.63 13.74 1.66
C THR A 34 -23.38 12.89 1.87
N PRO A 35 -22.21 13.51 2.11
CA PRO A 35 -20.98 12.77 2.29
C PRO A 35 -21.09 11.81 3.45
N GLU A 36 -20.48 10.64 3.31
CA GLU A 36 -20.27 9.77 4.45
C GLU A 36 -19.32 10.45 5.44
N THR A 37 -19.50 10.18 6.72
CA THR A 37 -18.60 10.70 7.76
C THR A 37 -17.68 9.59 8.21
N PHE A 38 -16.39 9.90 8.34
CA PHE A 38 -15.46 9.02 9.04
C PHE A 38 -16.04 8.66 10.40
N GLN A 39 -16.00 7.38 10.76
CA GLN A 39 -16.38 6.94 12.09
C GLN A 39 -15.21 6.19 12.68
N PHE A 40 -14.63 6.75 13.74
CA PHE A 40 -13.64 6.02 14.50
C PHE A 40 -14.29 4.79 15.17
N PRO A 41 -13.86 3.56 14.87
CA PRO A 41 -14.47 2.37 15.44
C PRO A 41 -14.16 2.28 16.94
N VAL A 42 -15.20 2.11 17.76
CA VAL A 42 -15.04 1.78 19.18
C VAL A 42 -14.59 0.33 19.28
N PHE A 43 -13.40 0.09 19.81
CA PHE A 43 -12.85 -1.26 19.95
C PHE A 43 -13.38 -1.93 21.22
N GLY A 44 -14.08 -3.05 21.07
CA GLY A 44 -14.50 -3.88 22.20
C GLY A 44 -13.35 -4.64 22.88
N GLN A 45 -12.16 -4.64 22.29
CA GLN A 45 -10.96 -5.31 22.81
C GLN A 45 -9.88 -4.30 23.20
N LYS A 46 -9.10 -4.62 24.23
CA LYS A 46 -8.01 -3.76 24.70
C LYS A 46 -6.86 -3.74 23.70
N ILE A 47 -6.63 -2.58 23.09
CA ILE A 47 -5.47 -2.34 22.23
C ILE A 47 -4.22 -2.17 23.09
N LYS A 48 -3.16 -2.93 22.78
CA LYS A 48 -1.86 -2.91 23.47
C LYS A 48 -0.79 -2.20 22.66
N HIS A 49 -0.89 -2.25 21.34
CA HIS A 49 0.09 -1.73 20.41
C HIS A 49 -0.61 -0.93 19.31
N VAL A 50 -0.18 0.31 19.11
CA VAL A 50 -0.65 1.16 18.02
C VAL A 50 0.55 1.47 17.12
N ILE A 51 0.51 1.05 15.87
CA ILE A 51 1.54 1.35 14.87
C ILE A 51 0.99 2.45 13.97
N VAL A 52 1.66 3.60 13.92
CA VAL A 52 1.36 4.66 12.94
C VAL A 52 2.31 4.49 11.76
N ASN A 53 1.74 4.17 10.60
CA ASN A 53 2.48 3.85 9.39
C ASN A 53 2.66 5.08 8.49
N LEU A 54 3.85 5.67 8.53
CA LEU A 54 4.34 6.74 7.65
C LEU A 54 5.34 6.19 6.62
N CYS A 55 5.18 4.95 6.17
CA CYS A 55 6.06 4.31 5.20
C CYS A 55 5.28 3.82 3.97
N PRO A 56 4.57 4.69 3.22
CA PRO A 56 3.90 4.26 2.00
C PRO A 56 4.93 3.67 1.04
N THR A 57 4.67 2.51 0.42
CA THR A 57 5.64 1.91 -0.53
C THR A 57 5.08 1.46 -1.88
N GLU A 58 3.76 1.44 -2.02
CA GLU A 58 3.08 1.17 -3.29
C GLU A 58 3.46 2.22 -4.36
N PRO A 59 3.56 1.87 -5.66
CA PRO A 59 3.82 2.85 -6.72
C PRO A 59 2.83 4.03 -6.69
N TRP A 60 3.35 5.27 -6.80
CA TRP A 60 2.57 6.51 -6.70
C TRP A 60 1.78 6.70 -5.39
N ALA A 61 2.20 6.03 -4.30
CA ALA A 61 1.51 6.20 -3.03
C ALA A 61 1.52 7.65 -2.53
N LEU A 62 0.41 8.04 -1.89
CA LEU A 62 0.23 9.36 -1.29
C LEU A 62 1.39 9.71 -0.32
N PRO A 63 2.15 10.77 -0.59
CA PRO A 63 3.26 11.18 0.27
C PRO A 63 2.79 11.73 1.63
N ASN A 64 3.55 11.47 2.71
CA ASN A 64 3.18 11.95 4.04
C ASN A 64 3.15 13.47 4.14
N TRP A 65 3.96 14.19 3.34
CA TRP A 65 4.01 15.66 3.39
C TRP A 65 2.65 16.32 3.08
N VAL A 66 1.80 15.66 2.29
CA VAL A 66 0.42 16.13 2.00
C VAL A 66 -0.39 16.23 3.29
N ILE A 67 -0.21 15.24 4.16
CA ILE A 67 -0.98 15.06 5.38
C ILE A 67 -0.36 15.88 6.51
N LEU A 68 0.96 15.78 6.67
CA LEU A 68 1.71 16.50 7.70
C LEU A 68 1.81 17.99 7.41
N LYS A 69 1.67 18.43 6.15
CA LYS A 69 1.83 19.82 5.69
C LYS A 69 3.13 20.46 6.20
N HIS A 70 4.21 19.67 6.25
CA HIS A 70 5.52 20.03 6.83
C HIS A 70 5.50 20.45 8.32
N LYS A 71 4.46 20.05 9.07
CA LYS A 71 4.25 20.36 10.50
C LYS A 71 4.28 19.08 11.34
N THR A 72 5.40 18.34 11.32
CA THR A 72 5.52 17.07 12.05
C THR A 72 5.22 17.21 13.54
N ILE A 73 5.70 18.28 14.20
CA ILE A 73 5.47 18.51 15.63
C ILE A 73 3.97 18.64 15.96
N VAL A 74 3.19 19.27 15.08
CA VAL A 74 1.72 19.38 15.25
C VAL A 74 1.09 17.99 15.20
N PHE A 75 1.50 17.17 14.23
CA PHE A 75 1.03 15.79 14.10
C PHE A 75 1.40 14.91 15.29
N LEU A 76 2.63 15.06 15.82
CA LEU A 76 3.08 14.32 17.02
C LEU A 76 2.30 14.72 18.28
N ASN A 77 1.94 16.01 18.42
CA ASN A 77 1.06 16.45 19.49
C ASN A 77 -0.35 15.85 19.37
N MET A 78 -0.91 15.76 18.15
CA MET A 78 -2.19 15.05 17.93
C MET A 78 -2.11 13.58 18.37
N ILE A 79 -1.01 12.89 18.02
CA ILE A 79 -0.77 11.51 18.46
C ILE A 79 -0.73 11.41 19.98
N LYS A 80 -0.07 12.34 20.66
CA LYS A 80 0.00 12.38 22.13
C LYS A 80 -1.39 12.56 22.76
N GLU A 81 -2.23 13.42 22.21
CA GLU A 81 -3.60 13.62 22.69
C GLU A 81 -4.48 12.39 22.44
N ILE A 82 -4.37 11.77 21.26
CA ILE A 82 -5.07 10.53 20.92
C ILE A 82 -4.63 9.40 21.84
N GLN A 83 -3.32 9.27 22.09
CA GLN A 83 -2.79 8.25 22.99
C GLN A 83 -3.37 8.40 24.39
N LYS A 84 -3.37 9.61 24.95
CA LYS A 84 -3.95 9.85 26.29
C LYS A 84 -5.44 9.59 26.36
N THR A 85 -6.17 9.93 25.30
CA THR A 85 -7.65 9.88 25.28
C THR A 85 -8.18 8.47 25.00
N TYR A 86 -7.59 7.77 24.03
CA TYR A 86 -8.11 6.51 23.51
C TYR A 86 -7.25 5.29 23.82
N PHE A 87 -5.95 5.49 24.06
CA PHE A 87 -4.97 4.39 24.13
C PHE A 87 -3.98 4.57 25.30
N SER A 88 -4.48 5.01 26.46
CA SER A 88 -3.67 5.35 27.62
C SER A 88 -2.75 4.22 28.08
N ASP A 89 -3.19 2.97 27.90
CA ASP A 89 -2.46 1.76 28.27
C ASP A 89 -1.64 1.14 27.12
N ALA A 90 -1.70 1.69 25.91
CA ALA A 90 -1.04 1.13 24.74
C ALA A 90 0.34 1.77 24.52
N ARG A 91 1.26 0.97 23.96
CA ARG A 91 2.51 1.46 23.39
C ARG A 91 2.30 1.87 21.94
N LEU A 92 2.88 2.99 21.55
CA LEU A 92 2.75 3.57 20.23
C LEU A 92 4.09 3.48 19.48
N TYR A 93 4.02 3.13 18.20
CA TYR A 93 5.18 2.90 17.35
C TYR A 93 5.02 3.72 16.08
N LEU A 94 5.95 4.64 15.84
CA LEU A 94 6.02 5.41 14.60
C LEU A 94 6.93 4.68 13.61
N ALA A 95 6.36 4.15 12.54
CA ALA A 95 7.09 3.55 11.45
C ALA A 95 7.24 4.57 10.33
N ILE A 96 8.44 5.14 10.17
CA ILE A 96 8.70 6.25 9.24
C ILE A 96 9.72 5.78 8.21
N THR A 97 9.47 6.10 6.94
CA THR A 97 10.44 5.87 5.87
C THR A 97 11.75 6.62 6.13
N GLU A 98 12.89 5.96 5.92
CA GLU A 98 14.21 6.59 6.06
C GLU A 98 14.46 7.73 5.06
N LYS A 99 13.62 7.85 4.02
CA LYS A 99 13.67 8.98 3.06
C LYS A 99 13.17 10.30 3.65
N GLU A 100 12.45 10.27 4.77
CA GLU A 100 11.91 11.46 5.43
C GLU A 100 12.79 11.85 6.64
N ASP A 101 14.07 12.16 6.38
CA ASP A 101 15.08 12.44 7.41
C ASP A 101 14.61 13.45 8.47
N ARG A 102 14.00 14.56 8.03
CA ARG A 102 13.48 15.60 8.91
C ARG A 102 12.36 15.07 9.84
N VAL A 103 11.44 14.29 9.29
CA VAL A 103 10.31 13.72 10.05
C VAL A 103 10.84 12.71 11.08
N VAL A 104 11.82 11.88 10.69
CA VAL A 104 12.48 10.92 11.58
C VAL A 104 13.19 11.63 12.73
N GLU A 105 13.94 12.69 12.45
CA GLU A 105 14.67 13.46 13.47
C GLU A 105 13.72 14.16 14.44
N GLU A 106 12.73 14.89 13.92
CA GLU A 106 11.71 15.57 14.73
C GLU A 106 10.93 14.56 15.61
N ALA A 107 10.58 13.38 15.07
CA ALA A 107 9.91 12.32 15.82
C ALA A 107 10.80 11.70 16.91
N ARG A 108 12.08 11.46 16.63
CA ARG A 108 13.04 10.94 17.63
C ARG A 108 13.27 11.92 18.76
N ASN A 109 13.41 13.21 18.45
CA ASN A 109 13.57 14.25 19.46
C ASN A 109 12.31 14.38 20.33
N PHE A 110 11.12 14.28 19.74
CA PHE A 110 9.86 14.28 20.48
C PHE A 110 9.69 13.04 21.38
N ALA A 111 10.10 11.87 20.88
CA ALA A 111 10.05 10.62 21.64
C ALA A 111 11.13 10.51 22.72
N GLY A 112 12.23 11.26 22.59
CA GLY A 112 13.35 11.31 23.52
C GLY A 112 12.95 11.88 24.88
N GLY A 113 12.31 11.06 25.71
CA GLY A 113 11.77 11.43 27.02
C GLY A 113 10.47 10.73 27.39
N GLU A 114 9.90 9.93 26.50
CA GLU A 114 8.57 9.34 26.64
C GLU A 114 8.62 7.82 26.41
N ASP A 115 8.29 7.00 27.41
CA ASP A 115 8.36 5.53 27.30
C ASP A 115 7.22 4.92 26.46
N TRP A 116 6.14 5.66 26.24
CA TRP A 116 4.96 5.19 25.54
C TRP A 116 5.11 5.21 24.02
N ILE A 117 6.12 5.90 23.47
CA ILE A 117 6.33 6.06 22.03
C ILE A 117 7.72 5.58 21.59
N ARG A 118 7.78 4.86 20.46
CA ARG A 118 9.05 4.46 19.84
C ARG A 118 9.05 4.78 18.36
N VAL A 119 10.22 5.18 17.84
CA VAL A 119 10.38 5.58 16.43
C VAL A 119 11.26 4.58 15.70
N PHE A 120 10.74 4.05 14.60
CA PHE A 120 11.39 3.12 13.69
C PHE A 120 11.64 3.83 12.36
N SER A 121 12.91 3.86 11.93
CA SER A 121 13.28 4.33 10.61
C SER A 121 13.46 3.11 9.71
N LEU A 122 12.58 2.97 8.73
CA LEU A 122 12.44 1.77 7.89
C LEU A 122 12.88 2.04 6.46
N SER A 123 13.38 1.01 5.78
CA SER A 123 13.70 1.11 4.35
C SER A 123 12.46 1.43 3.52
N ALA A 124 12.58 2.31 2.53
CA ALA A 124 11.49 2.64 1.59
C ALA A 124 11.34 1.54 0.51
N LYS A 125 11.20 0.29 0.94
CA LYS A 125 11.25 -0.91 0.10
C LYS A 125 9.89 -1.58 0.08
N TYR A 126 9.29 -1.71 -1.08
CA TYR A 126 7.99 -2.37 -1.19
C TYR A 126 8.08 -3.87 -0.88
N PRO A 127 7.16 -4.47 -0.10
CA PRO A 127 5.97 -3.88 0.55
C PRO A 127 6.14 -3.61 2.06
N GLN A 128 6.99 -2.65 2.46
CA GLN A 128 7.28 -2.36 3.87
C GLN A 128 6.04 -1.96 4.70
N ASP A 129 5.03 -1.37 4.06
CA ASP A 129 3.75 -0.96 4.65
C ASP A 129 2.74 -2.10 4.81
N ASP A 130 3.05 -3.33 4.37
CA ASP A 130 2.16 -4.46 4.55
C ASP A 130 1.97 -4.78 6.05
N PRO A 131 0.73 -4.99 6.55
CA PRO A 131 0.47 -5.27 7.96
C PRO A 131 1.27 -6.43 8.55
N VAL A 132 1.52 -7.50 7.78
CA VAL A 132 2.29 -8.67 8.23
C VAL A 132 3.76 -8.30 8.40
N ILE A 133 4.34 -7.66 7.38
CA ILE A 133 5.74 -7.22 7.37
C ILE A 133 6.00 -6.18 8.47
N LEU A 134 5.13 -5.18 8.55
CA LEU A 134 5.26 -4.09 9.50
C LEU A 134 5.15 -4.57 10.95
N THR A 135 4.17 -5.45 11.23
CA THR A 135 4.02 -6.06 12.56
C THR A 135 5.25 -6.88 12.94
N LYS A 136 5.80 -7.67 12.00
CA LYS A 136 6.99 -8.47 12.25
C LYS A 136 8.21 -7.62 12.58
N ILE A 137 8.43 -6.53 11.83
CA ILE A 137 9.60 -5.67 12.00
C ILE A 137 9.50 -4.81 13.27
N VAL A 138 8.32 -4.24 13.55
CA VAL A 138 8.13 -3.31 14.68
C VAL A 138 7.96 -4.07 16.00
N LEU A 139 7.24 -5.20 16.00
CA LEU A 139 6.86 -5.92 17.22
C LEU A 139 7.53 -7.30 17.36
N GLY A 140 8.20 -7.81 16.33
CA GLY A 140 8.76 -9.17 16.32
C GLY A 140 7.71 -10.29 16.19
N MET A 141 6.43 -9.93 16.06
CA MET A 141 5.30 -10.85 16.06
C MET A 141 4.99 -11.37 14.65
N ASP A 142 4.77 -12.67 14.52
CA ASP A 142 4.32 -13.28 13.27
C ASP A 142 2.78 -13.24 13.19
N VAL A 143 2.26 -12.68 12.10
CA VAL A 143 0.83 -12.66 11.77
C VAL A 143 0.68 -13.28 10.39
N ASN A 144 -0.33 -14.13 10.19
CA ASN A 144 -0.57 -14.69 8.86
C ASN A 144 -1.30 -13.67 7.98
N PHE A 145 -1.08 -13.78 6.67
CA PHE A 145 -1.81 -12.95 5.71
C PHE A 145 -3.33 -13.13 5.86
N GLY A 146 -4.05 -12.01 5.86
CA GLY A 146 -5.51 -11.97 6.01
C GLY A 146 -6.01 -12.17 7.45
N GLN A 147 -5.14 -12.39 8.43
CA GLN A 147 -5.54 -12.35 9.84
C GLN A 147 -5.71 -10.90 10.31
N ASP A 148 -6.80 -10.65 11.03
CA ASP A 148 -6.99 -9.39 11.72
C ASP A 148 -5.95 -9.24 12.84
N THR A 149 -5.31 -8.08 12.92
CA THR A 149 -4.32 -7.78 13.95
C THR A 149 -4.98 -7.39 15.29
N LYS A 150 -6.25 -6.96 15.26
CA LYS A 150 -6.99 -6.48 16.44
C LYS A 150 -7.12 -7.53 17.56
N PRO A 151 -7.40 -8.82 17.29
CA PRO A 151 -7.36 -9.90 18.28
C PRO A 151 -6.04 -10.02 19.06
N PHE A 152 -4.93 -9.60 18.46
CA PHE A 152 -3.61 -9.58 19.11
C PHE A 152 -3.35 -8.27 19.89
N GLY A 153 -4.34 -7.37 19.94
CA GLY A 153 -4.23 -6.05 20.55
C GLY A 153 -3.41 -5.07 19.71
N ILE A 154 -3.28 -5.30 18.40
CA ILE A 154 -2.46 -4.50 17.49
C ILE A 154 -3.37 -3.72 16.54
N LEU A 155 -3.22 -2.39 16.54
CA LEU A 155 -3.90 -1.47 15.64
C LEU A 155 -2.87 -0.78 14.76
N ILE A 156 -3.06 -0.83 13.44
CA ILE A 156 -2.20 -0.15 12.47
C ILE A 156 -3.01 0.99 11.86
N LEU A 157 -2.49 2.21 11.95
CA LEU A 157 -3.16 3.43 11.52
C LEU A 157 -2.28 4.17 10.53
N ASP A 158 -2.89 4.70 9.48
CA ASP A 158 -2.24 5.65 8.59
C ASP A 158 -2.33 7.09 9.17
N PRO A 159 -1.49 8.01 8.70
CA PRO A 159 -1.47 9.39 9.20
C PRO A 159 -2.77 10.17 9.00
N GLN A 160 -3.55 9.94 7.94
CA GLN A 160 -4.84 10.65 7.78
C GLN A 160 -5.87 10.17 8.79
N THR A 161 -5.85 8.89 9.13
CA THR A 161 -6.72 8.33 10.18
C THR A 161 -6.39 8.94 11.53
N ILE A 162 -5.11 9.18 11.85
CA ILE A 162 -4.73 9.93 13.06
C ILE A 162 -5.29 11.35 13.04
N SER A 163 -5.14 12.09 11.94
CA SER A 163 -5.68 13.45 11.82
C SER A 163 -7.21 13.46 11.97
N ALA A 164 -7.92 12.52 11.33
CA ALA A 164 -9.36 12.41 11.42
C ALA A 164 -9.86 12.03 12.81
N MET A 165 -9.15 11.14 13.50
CA MET A 165 -9.44 10.82 14.91
C MET A 165 -9.30 12.04 15.82
N HIS A 166 -8.30 12.89 15.58
CA HIS A 166 -8.12 14.13 16.33
C HIS A 166 -9.26 15.12 16.05
N GLU A 167 -9.56 15.34 14.78
CA GLU A 167 -10.61 16.29 14.36
C GLU A 167 -12.01 15.87 14.84
N GLN A 168 -12.37 14.60 14.68
CA GLN A 168 -13.67 14.08 15.10
C GLN A 168 -13.76 13.88 16.61
N GLY A 169 -12.76 13.21 17.18
CA GLY A 169 -12.78 12.75 18.56
C GLY A 169 -12.56 13.86 19.59
N ILE A 170 -11.60 14.73 19.30
CA ILE A 170 -11.13 15.77 20.23
C ILE A 170 -11.72 17.12 19.85
N MET A 171 -11.63 17.51 18.57
CA MET A 171 -12.11 18.81 18.09
C MET A 171 -13.62 18.84 17.79
N ARG A 172 -14.30 17.69 17.82
CA ARG A 172 -15.74 17.53 17.57
C ARG A 172 -16.18 18.09 16.21
N LYS A 173 -15.35 17.88 15.18
CA LYS A 173 -15.63 18.25 13.79
C LYS A 173 -15.99 17.01 12.97
N ASP A 174 -16.94 17.16 12.07
CA ASP A 174 -17.23 16.10 11.11
C ASP A 174 -16.12 16.02 10.07
N VAL A 175 -15.64 14.81 9.82
CA VAL A 175 -14.62 14.53 8.81
C VAL A 175 -15.31 13.77 7.69
N THR A 176 -15.54 14.46 6.57
CA THR A 176 -16.29 13.97 5.41
C THR A 176 -15.43 13.82 4.17
N SER A 177 -14.14 14.14 4.25
CA SER A 177 -13.23 14.16 3.12
C SER A 177 -11.84 13.63 3.49
N ARG A 178 -11.11 13.20 2.47
CA ARG A 178 -9.76 12.61 2.60
C ARG A 178 -8.90 12.98 1.41
N TYR A 179 -7.58 13.06 1.60
CA TYR A 179 -6.63 13.19 0.50
C TYR A 179 -6.43 11.84 -0.20
N LEU A 180 -6.37 11.88 -1.53
CA LEU A 180 -6.18 10.73 -2.39
C LEU A 180 -5.17 11.06 -3.49
N ALA A 181 -4.23 10.16 -3.76
CA ALA A 181 -3.36 10.27 -4.92
C ALA A 181 -4.06 9.69 -6.15
N LEU A 182 -4.31 10.53 -7.15
CA LEU A 182 -4.85 10.13 -8.44
C LEU A 182 -3.70 10.12 -9.45
N SER A 183 -3.30 8.95 -9.92
CA SER A 183 -2.02 8.81 -10.63
C SER A 183 -2.02 7.76 -11.72
N GLY A 184 -0.99 7.76 -12.56
CA GLY A 184 -0.71 6.71 -13.53
C GLY A 184 -0.72 7.18 -14.97
N THR A 185 -0.25 6.31 -15.86
CA THR A 185 0.04 6.64 -17.26
C THR A 185 -1.20 6.90 -18.12
N GLY A 186 -2.38 6.49 -17.65
CA GLY A 186 -3.65 6.73 -18.33
C GLY A 186 -4.25 8.13 -18.08
N LEU A 187 -3.71 8.88 -17.11
CA LEU A 187 -4.17 10.22 -16.79
C LEU A 187 -3.48 11.30 -17.61
N ARG A 188 -4.16 12.44 -17.79
CA ARG A 188 -3.59 13.64 -18.40
C ARG A 188 -2.49 14.21 -17.51
N GLU A 189 -2.78 14.28 -16.21
CA GLU A 189 -1.87 14.73 -15.16
C GLU A 189 -2.07 13.87 -13.91
N ASN A 190 -0.98 13.63 -13.17
CA ASN A 190 -1.05 13.05 -11.83
C ASN A 190 -1.36 14.17 -10.84
N GLU A 191 -2.25 13.90 -9.89
CA GLU A 191 -2.80 14.91 -9.00
C GLU A 191 -3.00 14.36 -7.59
N ILE A 192 -2.97 15.25 -6.60
CA ILE A 192 -3.46 14.96 -5.26
C ILE A 192 -4.82 15.64 -5.14
N ILE A 193 -5.85 14.87 -4.84
CA ILE A 193 -7.21 15.39 -4.70
C ILE A 193 -7.65 15.30 -3.25
N HIS A 194 -8.38 16.30 -2.79
CA HIS A 194 -9.12 16.23 -1.55
C HIS A 194 -10.58 15.93 -1.90
N VAL A 195 -11.09 14.77 -1.49
CA VAL A 195 -12.35 14.24 -2.02
C VAL A 195 -13.29 13.84 -0.89
N GLU A 196 -14.57 14.17 -1.05
CA GLU A 196 -15.62 13.77 -0.12
C GLU A 196 -15.91 12.26 -0.21
N LEU A 197 -16.09 11.63 0.95
CA LEU A 197 -16.48 10.23 1.06
C LEU A 197 -17.85 10.02 0.43
N GLY A 198 -18.01 8.90 -0.30
CA GLY A 198 -19.21 8.64 -1.07
C GLY A 198 -19.15 9.14 -2.52
N THR A 199 -18.10 9.86 -2.93
CA THR A 199 -17.87 10.25 -4.34
C THR A 199 -17.59 9.02 -5.20
N SER A 200 -18.21 8.90 -6.37
CA SER A 200 -17.95 7.78 -7.28
C SER A 200 -16.60 7.90 -7.99
N VAL A 201 -15.99 6.76 -8.32
CA VAL A 201 -14.75 6.73 -9.12
C VAL A 201 -14.97 7.39 -10.48
N GLU A 202 -16.12 7.17 -11.11
CA GLU A 202 -16.48 7.81 -12.38
C GLU A 202 -16.41 9.33 -12.31
N LYS A 203 -16.96 9.94 -11.24
CA LYS A 203 -16.92 11.39 -11.04
C LYS A 203 -15.50 11.89 -10.84
N ILE A 204 -14.69 11.16 -10.07
CA ILE A 204 -13.28 11.49 -9.85
C ILE A 204 -12.51 11.48 -11.18
N LEU A 205 -12.74 10.48 -12.04
CA LEU A 205 -12.01 10.31 -13.31
C LEU A 205 -12.50 11.21 -14.44
N LYS A 206 -13.66 11.85 -14.29
CA LYS A 206 -14.28 12.70 -15.32
C LYS A 206 -13.31 13.76 -15.82
N ASN A 207 -13.06 13.78 -17.13
CA ASN A 207 -12.15 14.70 -17.83
C ASN A 207 -10.66 14.62 -17.42
N LYS A 208 -10.27 13.66 -16.57
CA LYS A 208 -8.87 13.48 -16.13
C LYS A 208 -8.13 12.40 -16.91
N VAL A 209 -8.85 11.44 -17.47
CA VAL A 209 -8.27 10.40 -18.32
C VAL A 209 -7.85 10.99 -19.67
N ARG A 210 -6.72 10.51 -20.21
CA ARG A 210 -6.26 10.88 -21.55
C ARG A 210 -7.28 10.44 -22.60
N GLU A 211 -7.40 11.23 -23.66
CA GLU A 211 -8.25 10.85 -24.79
C GLU A 211 -7.60 9.74 -25.62
N ALA A 212 -8.42 8.92 -26.27
CA ALA A 212 -8.00 7.86 -27.18
C ALA A 212 -7.03 6.80 -26.58
N VAL A 213 -7.02 6.62 -25.26
CA VAL A 213 -6.33 5.50 -24.61
C VAL A 213 -7.33 4.51 -24.03
N THR A 214 -7.01 3.22 -24.14
CA THR A 214 -7.61 2.17 -23.31
C THR A 214 -6.87 2.15 -21.98
N PHE A 215 -7.56 1.86 -20.87
CA PHE A 215 -6.96 1.93 -19.54
C PHE A 215 -7.55 0.92 -18.56
N ARG A 216 -6.81 0.68 -17.48
CA ARG A 216 -7.23 -0.10 -16.30
C ARG A 216 -7.17 0.79 -15.07
N VAL A 217 -8.06 0.56 -14.11
CA VAL A 217 -8.17 1.36 -12.88
C VAL A 217 -7.96 0.46 -11.67
N PHE A 218 -7.10 0.90 -10.76
CA PHE A 218 -6.74 0.19 -9.55
C PHE A 218 -6.99 1.05 -8.32
N ILE A 219 -7.72 0.51 -7.34
CA ILE A 219 -7.92 1.11 -6.02
C ILE A 219 -6.79 0.65 -5.09
N ASN A 220 -6.17 1.58 -4.38
CA ASN A 220 -5.05 1.36 -3.45
C ASN A 220 -3.77 0.81 -4.10
N GLY A 221 -3.59 1.08 -5.40
CA GLY A 221 -2.35 0.84 -6.13
C GLY A 221 -2.37 -0.39 -7.04
N PRO A 222 -1.40 -0.51 -7.95
CA PRO A 222 -1.45 -1.50 -9.03
C PRO A 222 -0.89 -2.88 -8.67
N LEU A 223 -0.20 -3.05 -7.53
CA LEU A 223 0.34 -4.34 -7.09
C LEU A 223 -0.54 -5.00 -6.03
N ARG A 224 -0.69 -4.40 -4.84
CA ARG A 224 -1.51 -4.95 -3.75
C ARG A 224 -2.97 -4.50 -3.83
N GLY A 225 -3.23 -3.42 -4.54
CA GLY A 225 -4.57 -2.88 -4.68
C GLY A 225 -5.48 -3.77 -5.53
N LYS A 226 -6.68 -3.28 -5.77
CA LYS A 226 -7.74 -4.02 -6.47
C LYS A 226 -8.05 -3.36 -7.80
N GLU A 227 -7.95 -4.13 -8.88
CA GLU A 227 -8.50 -3.71 -10.17
C GLU A 227 -10.02 -3.63 -10.10
N ILE A 228 -10.58 -2.54 -10.62
CA ILE A 228 -12.03 -2.34 -10.72
C ILE A 228 -12.45 -2.12 -12.17
N THR A 229 -13.62 -2.65 -12.49
CA THR A 229 -14.29 -2.46 -13.78
C THR A 229 -15.59 -1.68 -13.65
N ASP A 230 -16.14 -1.60 -12.44
CA ASP A 230 -17.32 -0.80 -12.10
C ASP A 230 -16.87 0.53 -11.48
N PHE A 231 -17.03 1.62 -12.24
CA PHE A 231 -16.65 2.97 -11.80
C PHE A 231 -17.77 3.68 -11.03
N SER A 232 -18.96 3.08 -10.91
CA SER A 232 -20.04 3.61 -10.06
C SER A 232 -19.76 3.42 -8.58
N GLN A 233 -18.81 2.55 -8.23
CA GLN A 233 -18.35 2.34 -6.86
C GLN A 233 -17.96 3.67 -6.21
N LYS A 234 -18.47 3.88 -4.99
CA LYS A 234 -18.16 5.02 -4.14
C LYS A 234 -16.86 4.81 -3.38
N ILE A 235 -16.08 5.87 -3.20
CA ILE A 235 -14.90 5.83 -2.34
C ILE A 235 -15.32 5.86 -0.87
N ASP A 236 -14.61 5.07 -0.06
CA ASP A 236 -14.72 5.07 1.39
C ASP A 236 -13.39 5.51 2.03
N TRP A 237 -13.33 5.49 3.36
CA TRP A 237 -12.14 5.90 4.12
C TRP A 237 -10.89 5.03 3.85
N SER A 238 -11.07 3.82 3.32
CA SER A 238 -9.97 2.89 3.07
C SER A 238 -9.19 3.20 1.79
N VAL A 239 -9.72 4.08 0.93
CA VAL A 239 -9.10 4.44 -0.35
C VAL A 239 -8.10 5.58 -0.17
N ASN A 240 -6.83 5.31 -0.49
CA ASN A 240 -5.73 6.26 -0.45
C ASN A 240 -5.19 6.64 -1.83
N ASN A 241 -5.24 5.70 -2.78
CA ASN A 241 -4.70 5.89 -4.12
C ASN A 241 -5.68 5.36 -5.17
N ILE A 242 -5.82 6.05 -6.29
CA ILE A 242 -6.46 5.54 -7.50
C ILE A 242 -5.43 5.62 -8.62
N VAL A 243 -5.06 4.46 -9.16
CA VAL A 243 -4.06 4.37 -10.22
C VAL A 243 -4.72 4.00 -11.53
N VAL A 244 -4.59 4.84 -12.54
CA VAL A 244 -5.10 4.63 -13.90
C VAL A 244 -3.93 4.34 -14.83
N LEU A 245 -3.81 3.10 -15.30
CA LEU A 245 -2.74 2.69 -16.19
C LEU A 245 -3.25 2.60 -17.62
N GLU A 246 -2.49 3.16 -18.56
CA GLU A 246 -2.72 2.95 -19.99
C GLU A 246 -2.58 1.46 -20.31
N GLU A 247 -3.60 0.89 -20.94
CA GLU A 247 -3.60 -0.47 -21.44
C GLU A 247 -2.83 -0.51 -22.77
N LYS A 248 -1.70 -1.20 -22.79
CA LYS A 248 -0.81 -1.30 -23.95
C LYS A 248 -0.71 -2.74 -24.41
N ASN A 249 -1.45 -3.13 -25.43
CA ASN A 249 -1.30 -4.43 -26.07
C ASN A 249 -0.45 -4.33 -27.35
N ARG A 250 0.82 -3.92 -27.21
CA ARG A 250 1.74 -3.79 -28.36
C ARG A 250 2.73 -4.92 -28.38
N LYS A 251 2.65 -5.78 -29.40
CA LYS A 251 3.74 -6.71 -29.75
C LYS A 251 4.96 -5.87 -30.17
N ALA A 252 5.95 -5.74 -29.31
CA ALA A 252 7.20 -5.07 -29.66
C ALA A 252 8.04 -6.01 -30.54
N LEU A 253 8.45 -5.53 -31.71
CA LEU A 253 9.47 -6.21 -32.49
C LEU A 253 10.79 -6.07 -31.71
N PHE A 254 11.38 -7.20 -31.31
CA PHE A 254 12.58 -7.28 -30.46
C PHE A 254 12.43 -6.70 -29.03
N PRO A 255 11.61 -7.36 -28.17
CA PRO A 255 11.39 -6.96 -26.77
C PRO A 255 12.67 -6.80 -25.94
N MET A 256 13.74 -7.53 -26.29
CA MET A 256 15.00 -7.56 -25.55
C MET A 256 15.77 -6.23 -25.62
N PHE A 257 15.62 -5.42 -26.69
CA PHE A 257 16.30 -4.11 -26.79
C PHE A 257 15.63 -3.00 -25.98
N LYS A 258 14.46 -3.27 -25.37
CA LYS A 258 13.79 -2.37 -24.41
C LYS A 258 13.77 -2.92 -22.98
N ALA A 259 14.53 -3.99 -22.71
CA ALA A 259 14.53 -4.68 -21.42
C ALA A 259 15.07 -3.81 -20.27
N ASP A 260 15.84 -2.75 -20.59
CA ASP A 260 16.41 -1.84 -19.60
C ASP A 260 15.37 -0.86 -19.01
N GLU A 261 14.20 -0.71 -19.64
CA GLU A 261 13.09 0.04 -19.06
C GLU A 261 12.25 -0.89 -18.17
N LEU A 262 12.60 -0.97 -16.88
CA LEU A 262 11.64 -1.38 -15.85
C LEU A 262 10.51 -0.36 -15.84
N ALA A 263 9.53 -0.54 -16.72
CA ALA A 263 8.38 0.33 -16.88
C ALA A 263 7.13 -0.37 -16.33
N PHE A 264 6.44 0.31 -15.41
CA PHE A 264 5.17 -0.14 -14.87
C PHE A 264 4.10 0.00 -15.97
N THR A 265 4.00 -1.04 -16.78
CA THR A 265 3.12 -1.08 -17.95
C THR A 265 2.33 -2.36 -17.93
N THR A 266 1.17 -2.30 -18.56
CA THR A 266 0.27 -3.42 -18.83
C THR A 266 0.72 -4.26 -20.04
N ASN A 267 1.89 -3.96 -20.62
CA ASN A 267 2.30 -4.57 -21.87
C ASN A 267 2.85 -5.99 -21.66
N LEU A 268 2.31 -6.94 -22.43
CA LEU A 268 2.76 -8.33 -22.47
C LEU A 268 4.08 -8.49 -23.25
N ILE A 269 4.48 -7.48 -24.03
CA ILE A 269 5.71 -7.44 -24.83
C ILE A 269 5.92 -8.74 -25.65
N GLY A 270 4.83 -9.28 -26.21
CA GLY A 270 4.81 -10.55 -26.93
C GLY A 270 3.67 -11.47 -26.48
N GLU A 271 3.83 -12.77 -26.76
CA GLU A 271 2.89 -13.82 -26.35
C GLU A 271 3.28 -14.41 -24.99
N SER A 272 2.33 -15.10 -24.34
CA SER A 272 2.57 -15.79 -23.06
C SER A 272 3.77 -16.74 -23.19
N ARG A 273 4.78 -16.55 -22.35
CA ARG A 273 6.02 -17.34 -22.35
C ARG A 273 6.00 -18.33 -21.20
N ARG A 274 6.72 -19.44 -21.37
CA ARG A 274 6.98 -20.36 -20.25
C ARG A 274 7.94 -19.71 -19.24
N CYS A 275 7.89 -20.17 -18.00
CA CYS A 275 8.92 -19.85 -17.01
C CYS A 275 10.30 -20.31 -17.53
N VAL A 276 11.31 -19.45 -17.37
CA VAL A 276 12.71 -19.70 -17.78
C VAL A 276 13.64 -20.05 -16.61
N TYR A 277 13.09 -20.32 -15.43
CA TYR A 277 13.84 -20.69 -14.22
C TYR A 277 14.96 -19.71 -13.84
N CYS A 278 14.66 -18.40 -13.94
CA CYS A 278 15.62 -17.34 -13.61
C CYS A 278 15.73 -17.00 -12.11
N ASN A 279 14.81 -17.51 -11.28
CA ASN A 279 14.72 -17.28 -9.83
C ASN A 279 14.58 -15.82 -9.35
N PHE A 280 14.41 -14.84 -10.25
CA PHE A 280 14.16 -13.44 -9.85
C PHE A 280 12.92 -13.28 -8.94
N CYS A 281 11.90 -14.12 -9.10
CA CYS A 281 10.72 -14.09 -8.24
C CYS A 281 11.00 -14.55 -6.80
N ASP A 282 12.03 -15.38 -6.60
CA ASP A 282 12.42 -15.94 -5.31
C ASP A 282 13.29 -14.92 -4.57
N ASP A 283 14.26 -14.33 -5.27
CA ASP A 283 15.15 -13.28 -4.74
C ASP A 283 14.41 -12.04 -4.25
N ILE A 284 13.29 -11.70 -4.91
CA ILE A 284 12.49 -10.53 -4.58
C ILE A 284 11.40 -10.82 -3.53
N CYS A 285 11.14 -12.08 -3.17
CA CYS A 285 10.00 -12.41 -2.33
C CYS A 285 10.19 -11.88 -0.89
N PRO A 286 9.28 -11.04 -0.36
CA PRO A 286 9.44 -10.44 0.97
C PRO A 286 9.25 -11.43 2.12
N VAL A 287 8.68 -12.60 1.83
CA VAL A 287 8.31 -13.65 2.80
C VAL A 287 9.02 -14.98 2.49
N ASP A 288 10.12 -14.91 1.74
CA ASP A 288 10.99 -16.04 1.38
C ASP A 288 10.21 -17.25 0.83
N LEU A 289 9.34 -17.01 -0.16
CA LEU A 289 8.69 -18.07 -0.93
C LEU A 289 9.40 -18.28 -2.27
N GLU A 290 9.06 -19.41 -2.92
CA GLU A 290 9.55 -19.76 -4.26
C GLU A 290 8.38 -19.73 -5.28
N PRO A 291 7.98 -18.55 -5.79
CA PRO A 291 6.85 -18.41 -6.71
C PRO A 291 6.89 -19.31 -7.95
N ALA A 292 8.09 -19.60 -8.46
CA ALA A 292 8.25 -20.47 -9.62
C ALA A 292 7.67 -21.87 -9.38
N LEU A 293 7.83 -22.43 -8.17
CA LEU A 293 7.30 -23.74 -7.83
C LEU A 293 5.77 -23.78 -7.94
N TYR A 294 5.08 -22.74 -7.45
CA TYR A 294 3.62 -22.67 -7.52
C TYR A 294 3.12 -22.62 -8.97
N TYR A 295 3.82 -21.86 -9.83
CA TYR A 295 3.52 -21.83 -11.26
C TYR A 295 3.65 -23.22 -11.89
N HIS A 296 4.74 -23.94 -11.61
CA HIS A 296 4.95 -25.28 -12.17
C HIS A 296 3.93 -26.30 -11.65
N SER A 297 3.59 -26.26 -10.37
CA SER A 297 2.49 -27.07 -9.82
C SER A 297 1.16 -26.74 -10.48
N TYR A 298 0.86 -25.45 -10.69
CA TYR A 298 -0.37 -25.01 -11.34
C TYR A 298 -0.49 -25.53 -12.79
N VAL A 299 0.57 -25.35 -13.60
CA VAL A 299 0.59 -25.78 -15.01
C VAL A 299 0.47 -27.30 -15.15
N ARG A 300 0.98 -28.08 -14.18
CA ARG A 300 0.85 -29.54 -14.16
C ARG A 300 -0.50 -30.05 -13.63
N GLY A 301 -1.40 -29.16 -13.20
CA GLY A 301 -2.65 -29.52 -12.54
C GLY A 301 -2.46 -30.01 -11.09
N GLU A 302 -1.26 -29.89 -10.54
CA GLU A 302 -0.90 -30.36 -9.19
C GLU A 302 -1.08 -29.26 -8.13
N LYS A 303 -2.18 -28.49 -8.22
CA LYS A 303 -2.42 -27.31 -7.38
C LYS A 303 -2.38 -27.62 -5.88
N HIS A 304 -2.76 -28.83 -5.47
CA HIS A 304 -2.70 -29.28 -4.07
C HIS A 304 -1.26 -29.29 -3.50
N LYS A 305 -0.24 -29.61 -4.33
CA LYS A 305 1.17 -29.61 -3.88
C LYS A 305 1.66 -28.22 -3.53
N ALA A 306 1.04 -27.19 -4.10
CA ALA A 306 1.37 -25.80 -3.80
C ALA A 306 1.17 -25.48 -2.29
N ARG A 307 0.28 -26.20 -1.59
CA ARG A 307 0.08 -26.08 -0.14
C ARG A 307 1.28 -26.56 0.68
N LEU A 308 2.01 -27.57 0.22
CA LEU A 308 3.19 -28.13 0.91
C LEU A 308 4.33 -27.12 1.02
N TYR A 309 4.33 -26.08 0.18
CA TYR A 309 5.37 -25.06 0.12
C TYR A 309 4.95 -23.76 0.86
N ASN A 310 4.31 -23.85 2.02
CA ASN A 310 3.99 -22.69 2.89
C ASN A 310 3.22 -21.55 2.21
N MET A 311 2.33 -21.87 1.27
CA MET A 311 1.59 -20.88 0.48
C MET A 311 0.79 -19.87 1.33
N GLY A 312 0.40 -20.23 2.55
CA GLY A 312 -0.29 -19.34 3.49
C GLY A 312 0.52 -18.10 3.91
N LYS A 313 1.85 -18.13 3.79
CA LYS A 313 2.71 -16.98 4.07
C LYS A 313 2.66 -15.89 3.01
N CYS A 314 2.21 -16.22 1.79
CA CYS A 314 2.21 -15.24 0.71
C CYS A 314 1.31 -14.06 1.10
N ILE A 315 1.81 -12.84 0.96
CA ILE A 315 1.07 -11.61 1.28
C ILE A 315 0.42 -10.94 0.05
N GLU A 316 0.41 -11.64 -1.08
CA GLU A 316 -0.24 -11.18 -2.32
C GLU A 316 0.28 -9.82 -2.81
N CYS A 317 1.57 -9.54 -2.64
CA CYS A 317 2.20 -8.26 -2.99
C CYS A 317 2.51 -8.05 -4.49
N GLY A 318 2.32 -9.05 -5.36
CA GLY A 318 2.50 -8.85 -6.81
C GLY A 318 3.95 -8.70 -7.33
N LEU A 319 4.97 -8.59 -6.46
CA LEU A 319 6.38 -8.44 -6.88
C LEU A 319 6.86 -9.54 -7.83
N CYS A 320 6.44 -10.77 -7.59
CA CYS A 320 6.79 -11.91 -8.44
C CYS A 320 6.24 -11.77 -9.86
N SER A 321 5.02 -11.25 -10.04
CA SER A 321 4.48 -10.94 -11.38
C SER A 321 5.24 -9.78 -12.01
N PHE A 322 5.52 -8.72 -11.23
CA PHE A 322 6.18 -7.52 -11.71
C PHE A 322 7.58 -7.79 -12.28
N ILE A 323 8.41 -8.53 -11.54
CA ILE A 323 9.80 -8.79 -11.91
C ILE A 323 9.95 -9.89 -12.97
N CYS A 324 8.89 -10.68 -13.24
CA CYS A 324 8.98 -11.85 -14.09
C CYS A 324 9.32 -11.46 -15.54
N PRO A 325 10.47 -11.90 -16.09
CA PRO A 325 10.85 -11.58 -17.47
C PRO A 325 9.95 -12.27 -18.51
N SER A 326 9.28 -13.36 -18.10
CA SER A 326 8.26 -14.05 -18.90
C SER A 326 6.88 -13.40 -18.82
N LYS A 327 6.72 -12.32 -18.02
CA LYS A 327 5.43 -11.64 -17.76
C LYS A 327 4.32 -12.61 -17.34
N LEU A 328 4.68 -13.58 -16.52
CA LEU A 328 3.73 -14.50 -15.91
C LEU A 328 2.99 -13.78 -14.78
N GLU A 329 1.67 -13.86 -14.77
CA GLU A 329 0.80 -13.36 -13.70
C GLU A 329 0.85 -14.28 -12.46
N LEU A 330 2.03 -14.43 -11.87
CA LEU A 330 2.31 -15.33 -10.75
C LEU A 330 1.42 -15.04 -9.54
N GLN A 331 1.16 -13.78 -9.23
CA GLN A 331 0.25 -13.37 -8.15
C GLN A 331 -1.15 -13.96 -8.34
N LYS A 332 -1.73 -13.82 -9.54
CA LYS A 332 -3.06 -14.38 -9.85
C LYS A 332 -3.08 -15.89 -9.66
N ILE A 333 -2.05 -16.58 -10.15
CA ILE A 333 -1.91 -18.03 -10.02
C ILE A 333 -1.83 -18.45 -8.54
N ILE A 334 -1.05 -17.73 -7.74
CA ILE A 334 -0.91 -18.02 -6.30
C ILE A 334 -2.23 -17.78 -5.56
N ILE A 335 -2.96 -16.70 -5.87
CA ILE A 335 -4.28 -16.42 -5.31
C ILE A 335 -5.27 -17.54 -5.65
N GLU A 336 -5.30 -17.99 -6.90
CA GLU A 336 -6.14 -19.13 -7.31
C GLU A 336 -5.78 -20.41 -6.55
N CYS A 337 -4.49 -20.69 -6.36
CA CYS A 337 -4.05 -21.84 -5.58
C CYS A 337 -4.45 -21.73 -4.09
N LYS A 338 -4.40 -20.53 -3.51
CA LYS A 338 -4.85 -20.28 -2.14
C LYS A 338 -6.35 -20.48 -1.97
N ALA A 339 -7.16 -20.02 -2.91
CA ALA A 339 -8.61 -20.11 -2.84
C ALA A 339 -9.11 -21.56 -2.78
N LEU A 340 -8.48 -22.45 -3.55
CA LEU A 340 -8.76 -23.89 -3.52
C LEU A 340 -8.44 -24.53 -2.15
N GLY A 341 -7.64 -23.87 -1.31
CA GLY A 341 -7.26 -24.33 0.03
C GLY A 341 -8.28 -24.13 1.15
N LYS A 342 -9.35 -23.37 0.91
CA LYS A 342 -10.34 -23.03 1.96
C LYS A 342 -11.57 -23.96 1.97
N HIS A 343 -11.68 -24.87 1.00
CA HIS A 343 -12.89 -25.67 0.74
C HIS A 343 -12.68 -27.19 0.92
N GLU A 344 -11.51 -27.61 1.42
CA GLU A 344 -11.18 -28.97 1.88
C GLU A 344 -10.65 -28.86 3.30
#